data_AF-A0A355SXX1-F1
#
_entry.id   AF-A0A355SXX1-F1
#
_cell.length_a   1.000
_cell.length_b   1.000
_cell.length_c   1.000
_cell.angle_alpha   90.00
_cell.angle_beta   90.00
_cell.angle_gamma   90.00
#
_symmetry.space_group_name_H-M   'P 1'
#
loop_
_entity.id
_entity.type
_entity.pdbx_description
1 polymer ?
#
loop_
_entity_poly.entity_id
_entity_poly.type
_entity_poly.pdbx_seq_one_letter_code
_entity_poly.pdbx_strand_id
1 'polypeptide(L)'
;MSENIKWRAILVLAAMVFAVLFEQAWPWGILFTLWTWPSIREGHLTLGDDLFREDDPVLFWFSTLFILGLCAWLVLSDLLSLLEYLP
;
A
#
# COMPACT_ATOMS: atom_id res chain seq x y z
N MET A 1 11.65 27.09 -16.57
CA MET A 1 11.39 26.06 -15.55
C MET A 1 10.62 24.96 -16.25
N SER A 2 11.25 23.86 -16.65
CA SER A 2 10.47 22.70 -17.09
C SER A 2 9.80 22.15 -15.83
N GLU A 3 8.53 22.48 -15.62
CA GLU A 3 7.73 21.83 -14.60
C GLU A 3 7.68 20.34 -14.95
N ASN A 4 8.53 19.56 -14.28
CA ASN A 4 8.39 18.12 -14.24
C ASN A 4 7.08 17.86 -13.50
N ILE A 5 5.97 17.80 -14.25
CA ILE A 5 4.68 17.38 -13.74
C ILE A 5 4.94 16.10 -12.96
N LYS A 6 4.61 16.11 -11.67
CA LYS A 6 4.73 14.93 -10.79
C LYS A 6 3.64 13.92 -11.16
N TRP A 7 3.67 13.40 -12.37
CA TRP A 7 2.67 12.52 -12.95
C TRP A 7 2.42 11.28 -12.08
N ARG A 8 3.45 10.79 -11.38
CA ARG A 8 3.34 9.71 -10.39
C ARG A 8 2.38 10.07 -9.26
N ALA A 9 2.47 11.28 -8.73
CA ALA A 9 1.55 11.76 -7.70
C ALA A 9 0.13 11.91 -8.24
N ILE A 10 -0.02 12.40 -9.47
CA ILE A 10 -1.33 12.51 -10.14
C ILE A 10 -1.97 11.13 -10.32
N LEU A 11 -1.21 10.13 -10.75
CA LEU A 11 -1.71 8.76 -10.89
C LEU A 11 -2.10 8.14 -9.54
N VAL A 12 -1.32 8.35 -8.49
CA VAL A 12 -1.67 7.88 -7.14
C VAL A 12 -2.98 8.51 -6.69
N LEU A 13 -3.14 9.82 -6.85
CA LEU A 13 -4.38 10.51 -6.50
C LEU A 13 -5.57 10.02 -7.34
N ALA A 14 -5.38 9.81 -8.65
CA ALA A 14 -6.41 9.25 -9.51
C ALA A 14 -6.81 7.82 -9.10
N ALA A 15 -5.83 6.99 -8.72
CA ALA A 15 -6.09 5.64 -8.21
C ALA A 15 -6.85 5.66 -6.87
N MET A 16 -6.55 6.59 -5.98
CA MET A 16 -7.30 6.79 -4.73
C MET A 16 -8.75 7.20 -5.00
N VAL A 17 -8.97 8.16 -5.91
CA VAL A 17 -10.32 8.56 -6.32
C VAL A 17 -11.09 7.38 -6.92
N PHE A 18 -10.44 6.62 -7.80
CA PHE A 18 -11.02 5.41 -8.39
C PHE A 18 -11.42 4.39 -7.29
N ALA A 19 -10.53 4.11 -6.34
CA ALA A 19 -10.79 3.16 -5.26
C ALA A 19 -12.04 3.54 -4.44
N VAL A 20 -12.21 4.84 -4.16
CA VAL A 20 -13.37 5.34 -3.40
C VAL A 20 -14.65 5.30 -4.24
N LEU A 21 -14.61 5.76 -5.49
CA LEU A 21 -15.82 5.85 -6.33
C LEU A 21 -16.38 4.49 -6.75
N PHE A 22 -15.51 3.50 -6.92
CA PHE A 22 -15.91 2.16 -7.35
C PHE A 22 -15.98 1.15 -6.19
N GLU A 23 -15.77 1.62 -4.95
CA GLU A 23 -15.77 0.80 -3.74
C GLU A 23 -14.83 -0.41 -3.83
N GLN A 24 -13.73 -0.27 -4.60
CA GLN A 24 -12.74 -1.32 -4.82
C GLN A 24 -11.60 -1.18 -3.82
N ALA A 25 -11.26 -2.26 -3.13
CA ALA A 25 -10.19 -2.36 -2.17
C ALA A 25 -8.80 -2.60 -2.80
N TRP A 26 -8.73 -3.23 -3.97
CA TRP A 26 -7.46 -3.62 -4.62
C TRP A 26 -6.49 -2.45 -4.88
N PRO A 27 -6.92 -1.22 -5.25
CA PRO A 27 -5.98 -0.13 -5.48
C PRO A 27 -5.29 0.28 -4.18
N TRP A 28 -5.99 0.19 -3.03
CA TRP A 28 -5.40 0.46 -1.72
C TRP A 28 -4.28 -0.52 -1.38
N GLY A 29 -4.49 -1.81 -1.63
CA GLY A 29 -3.45 -2.83 -1.41
C GLY A 29 -2.18 -2.56 -2.24
N ILE A 30 -2.33 -2.14 -3.50
CA ILE A 30 -1.18 -1.79 -4.35
C ILE A 30 -0.49 -0.51 -3.85
N LEU A 31 -1.26 0.55 -3.56
CA LEU A 31 -0.71 1.82 -3.09
C LEU A 31 0.05 1.66 -1.77
N PHE A 32 -0.51 0.95 -0.80
CA PHE A 32 0.15 0.69 0.47
C PHE A 32 1.39 -0.20 0.31
N THR A 33 1.37 -1.17 -0.60
CA THR A 33 2.57 -1.98 -0.90
C THR A 33 3.68 -1.10 -1.48
N LEU A 34 3.35 -0.23 -2.44
CA LEU A 34 4.30 0.70 -3.05
C LEU A 34 4.86 1.72 -2.03
N TRP A 35 4.04 2.12 -1.05
CA TRP A 35 4.46 3.01 0.02
C TRP A 35 5.32 2.29 1.07
N THR A 36 5.01 1.04 1.40
CA THR A 36 5.77 0.26 2.38
C THR A 36 7.16 -0.11 1.84
N TRP A 37 7.31 -0.25 0.52
CA TRP A 37 8.58 -0.62 -0.11
C TRP A 37 9.78 0.28 0.25
N PRO A 38 9.74 1.62 0.10
CA PRO A 38 10.82 2.50 0.55
C PRO A 38 11.06 2.42 2.06
N SER A 39 10.01 2.30 2.88
CA SER A 39 10.14 2.12 4.34
C SER A 39 10.93 0.85 4.70
N ILE A 40 10.72 -0.26 3.98
CA ILE A 40 11.50 -1.50 4.17
C ILE A 40 12.98 -1.30 3.80
N ARG A 41 13.23 -0.55 2.73
CA ARG A 41 14.59 -0.28 2.23
C ARG A 41 15.36 0.67 3.15
N GLU A 42 14.69 1.68 3.68
CA GLU A 42 15.25 2.67 4.60
C GLU A 42 15.33 2.13 6.04
N GLY A 43 14.60 1.05 6.35
CA GLY A 43 14.56 0.49 7.70
C GLY A 43 13.79 1.36 8.68
N HIS A 44 12.92 2.23 8.16
CA HIS A 44 12.13 3.20 8.92
C HIS A 44 10.66 3.07 8.52
N LEU A 45 9.81 2.80 9.50
CA LEU A 45 8.37 2.61 9.32
C LEU A 45 7.63 3.52 10.30
N THR A 46 6.91 4.50 9.79
CA THR A 46 6.07 5.37 10.63
C THR A 46 4.70 4.73 10.85
N LEU A 47 4.39 4.38 12.09
CA LEU A 47 3.17 3.68 12.49
C LEU A 47 2.65 4.27 13.81
N GLY A 48 2.17 5.53 13.73
CA GLY A 48 1.88 6.34 14.91
C GLY A 48 3.16 6.90 15.56
N ASP A 49 4.13 6.02 15.82
CA ASP A 49 5.50 6.31 16.19
C ASP A 49 6.48 5.89 15.09
N ASP A 50 7.70 6.42 15.12
CA ASP A 50 8.75 6.02 14.20
C ASP A 50 9.40 4.71 14.67
N LEU A 51 9.19 3.63 13.91
CA LEU A 51 9.86 2.35 14.13
C LEU A 51 11.10 2.25 13.27
N PHE A 52 12.25 2.12 13.92
CA PHE A 52 13.52 1.84 13.27
C PHE A 52 13.85 0.35 13.39
N ARG A 53 14.32 -0.25 12.30
CA ARG A 53 14.79 -1.64 12.29
C ARG A 53 15.93 -1.88 13.28
N GLU A 54 16.76 -0.87 13.53
CA GLU A 54 17.93 -0.96 14.41
C GLU A 54 17.55 -1.00 15.89
N ASP A 55 16.50 -0.28 16.29
CA ASP A 55 16.04 -0.22 17.67
C ASP A 55 15.23 -1.47 18.06
N ASP A 56 14.21 -1.82 17.25
CA ASP A 56 13.31 -2.94 17.53
C ASP A 56 13.00 -3.74 16.24
N PRO A 57 13.90 -4.65 15.83
CA PRO A 57 13.76 -5.37 14.56
C PRO A 57 12.52 -6.26 14.53
N VAL A 58 12.11 -6.84 15.67
CA VAL A 58 10.94 -7.73 15.77
C VAL A 58 9.66 -6.95 15.47
N LEU A 59 9.49 -5.79 16.11
CA LEU A 59 8.29 -4.97 15.94
C LEU A 59 8.25 -4.34 14.54
N PHE A 60 9.40 -3.95 14.00
CA PHE A 60 9.54 -3.48 12.62
C PHE A 60 9.07 -4.54 11.60
N TRP A 61 9.59 -5.77 11.71
CA TRP A 61 9.23 -6.85 10.80
C TRP A 61 7.79 -7.32 10.98
N PHE A 62 7.31 -7.42 12.23
CA PHE A 62 5.92 -7.76 12.50
C PHE A 62 4.97 -6.75 11.86
N SER A 63 5.21 -5.45 12.07
CA SER A 63 4.41 -4.37 11.50
C SER A 63 4.46 -4.37 9.98
N THR A 64 5.65 -4.54 9.41
CA THR A 64 5.85 -4.63 7.95
C THR A 64 5.08 -5.81 7.36
N LEU A 65 5.23 -7.01 7.92
CA LEU A 65 4.54 -8.21 7.45
C LEU A 65 3.03 -8.10 7.63
N PHE A 66 2.58 -7.47 8.72
CA PHE A 66 1.18 -7.20 8.96
C PHE A 66 0.59 -6.28 7.89
N ILE A 67 1.27 -5.16 7.58
CA ILE A 67 0.86 -4.25 6.49
C ILE A 67 0.82 -4.99 5.16
N LEU A 68 1.88 -5.73 4.81
CA LEU A 68 1.93 -6.48 3.55
C LEU A 68 0.84 -7.56 3.48
N GLY A 69 0.54 -8.22 4.59
CA GLY A 69 -0.55 -9.19 4.70
C GLY A 69 -1.92 -8.53 4.46
N LEU A 70 -2.17 -7.37 5.08
CA LEU A 70 -3.38 -6.59 4.83
C LEU A 70 -3.48 -6.11 3.37
N CYS A 71 -2.36 -5.66 2.79
CA CYS A 71 -2.32 -5.29 1.37
C CYS A 71 -2.70 -6.46 0.47
N ALA A 72 -2.12 -7.64 0.72
CA ALA A 72 -2.44 -8.85 -0.02
C ALA A 72 -3.91 -9.23 0.14
N TRP A 73 -4.46 -9.10 1.35
CA TRP A 73 -5.87 -9.36 1.62
C TRP A 73 -6.79 -8.43 0.82
N LEU A 74 -6.50 -7.12 0.78
CA LEU A 74 -7.30 -6.14 0.01
C LEU A 74 -7.32 -6.43 -1.49
N VAL A 75 -6.20 -6.90 -2.04
CA VAL A 75 -6.14 -7.29 -3.46
C VAL A 75 -6.88 -8.60 -3.68
N LEU A 76 -6.71 -9.57 -2.77
CA LEU A 76 -7.30 -10.89 -2.89
C LEU A 76 -8.82 -10.86 -2.70
N SER A 77 -9.36 -10.02 -1.81
CA SER A 77 -10.80 -9.90 -1.59
C SER A 77 -11.54 -9.50 -2.86
N ASP A 78 -11.03 -8.49 -3.56
CA ASP A 78 -11.61 -8.03 -4.81
C ASP A 78 -11.42 -9.07 -5.92
N LEU A 79 -10.24 -9.69 -6.01
CA LEU A 79 -9.97 -10.73 -6.98
C LEU A 79 -10.89 -11.95 -6.80
N LEU A 80 -11.09 -12.40 -5.56
CA LEU A 80 -12.00 -13.50 -5.23
C LEU A 80 -13.44 -13.14 -5.57
N SER A 81 -13.87 -11.91 -5.24
CA SER A 81 -15.21 -11.45 -5.59
C SER A 81 -15.43 -11.51 -7.10
N LEU A 82 -14.47 -11.04 -7.91
CA LEU A 82 -14.53 -11.10 -9.37
C LEU A 82 -14.57 -12.54 -9.90
N LEU A 83 -13.87 -13.47 -9.23
CA LEU A 83 -13.85 -14.88 -9.59
C LEU A 83 -15.18 -15.57 -9.26
N GLU A 84 -15.87 -15.18 -8.19
CA GLU A 84 -17.23 -15.66 -7.87
C GLU A 84 -18.28 -15.20 -8.90
N TYR A 85 -18.05 -14.08 -9.58
CA TYR A 85 -18.91 -13.59 -10.67
C TYR A 85 -18.62 -14.20 -12.04
N LEU A 86 -17.56 -15.01 -12.19
CA LEU A 86 -17.28 -15.73 -13.43
C LEU A 86 -18.13 -17.02 -13.52
N PRO A 87 -18.80 -17.28 -14.66
CA PRO A 87 -19.67 -18.44 -14.85
C PRO A 87 -18.92 -19.78 -14.94
#